data_AF-A0A958NZY1-F1
#
_entry.id   AF-A0A958NZY1-F1
#
_cell.length_a   1.000
_cell.length_b   1.000
_cell.length_c   1.000
_cell.angle_alpha   90.00
_cell.angle_beta   90.00
_cell.angle_gamma   90.00
#
_symmetry.space_group_name_H-M   'P 1'
#
loop_
_entity.id
_entity.type
_entity.pdbx_description
1 polymer ?
#
loop_
_entity_poly.entity_id
_entity_poly.type
_entity_poly.pdbx_seq_one_letter_code
_entity_poly.pdbx_strand_id
1 'polypeptide(L)'
;SEYKMRKILNDHPVWTEALRWFLRQGHRVVFVIGNHDLELHFINVQRAIMDVLNVSKELAENVRFTEWFYISNKDTLVEHGNQYDPYCMAQDPVNPFILSFNRLEVRVPFGNLATRYLINGMGFFNPHLDSNYLMSAAEYVRFFFKYIIKAQPLLMMTWLWSATVILFQSFSDRLRPSFKDPMAAEDRIEFIAEKANATPRMVRELRNLFVAPANANPLLILQELWLDRAFLVVLVFAVIFEVFIFIKAVYDVSFFWFFIPLFLFLPFFIFYSKSIVSSVIEFKEPVEKILNLSSMITRVNRIIYGHTHVARHEIIGAVEHLNSGTWSPAFKDVECKELIALKTFIWIEPSAEDISQRAALLKVFEKGRARAFLEGARNAE
;
A
#
# COMPACT_ATOMS: atom_id res chain seq x y z
N SER A 1 -18.46 -1.56 -2.97
CA SER A 1 -17.37 -1.59 -3.98
C SER A 1 -17.75 -0.88 -5.27
N GLU A 2 -18.86 -1.25 -5.92
CA GLU A 2 -19.28 -0.58 -7.16
C GLU A 2 -19.47 0.94 -7.03
N TYR A 3 -20.17 1.40 -5.98
CA TYR A 3 -20.33 2.83 -5.69
C TYR A 3 -18.99 3.57 -5.59
N LYS A 4 -18.00 3.00 -4.88
CA LYS A 4 -16.64 3.54 -4.76
C LYS A 4 -16.01 3.70 -6.15
N MET A 5 -16.06 2.65 -6.98
CA MET A 5 -15.48 2.68 -8.32
C MET A 5 -16.16 3.72 -9.22
N ARG A 6 -17.49 3.79 -9.23
CA ARG A 6 -18.22 4.80 -10.01
C ARG A 6 -17.88 6.22 -9.57
N LYS A 7 -17.70 6.47 -8.26
CA LYS A 7 -17.24 7.76 -7.76
C LYS A 7 -15.83 8.10 -8.27
N ILE A 8 -14.88 7.16 -8.16
CA ILE A 8 -13.53 7.35 -8.70
C ILE A 8 -13.57 7.70 -10.19
N LEU A 9 -14.29 6.92 -11.00
CA LEU A 9 -14.35 7.14 -12.45
C LEU A 9 -14.99 8.49 -12.83
N ASN A 10 -16.06 8.89 -12.12
CA ASN A 10 -16.74 10.16 -12.34
C ASN A 10 -15.88 11.38 -11.95
N ASP A 11 -15.02 11.23 -10.94
CA ASP A 11 -14.09 12.29 -10.53
C ASP A 11 -12.89 12.41 -11.48
N HIS A 12 -12.71 11.46 -12.42
CA HIS A 12 -11.59 11.44 -13.37
C HIS A 12 -12.07 11.36 -14.85
N PRO A 13 -12.89 12.31 -15.33
CA PRO A 13 -13.47 12.25 -16.67
C PRO A 13 -12.41 12.30 -17.78
N VAL A 14 -11.33 13.08 -17.59
CA VAL A 14 -10.25 13.18 -18.58
C VAL A 14 -9.56 11.83 -18.79
N TRP A 15 -9.34 11.07 -17.72
CA TRP A 15 -8.71 9.75 -17.79
C TRP A 15 -9.63 8.74 -18.47
N THR A 16 -10.92 8.73 -18.12
CA THR A 16 -11.89 7.80 -18.73
C THR A 16 -12.09 8.08 -20.21
N GLU A 17 -12.15 9.35 -20.62
CA GLU A 17 -12.25 9.76 -22.02
C GLU A 17 -11.02 9.38 -22.84
N ALA A 18 -9.81 9.62 -22.29
CA ALA A 18 -8.56 9.25 -22.94
C ALA A 18 -8.44 7.73 -23.10
N LEU A 19 -8.80 6.95 -22.07
CA LEU A 19 -8.76 5.50 -22.13
C LEU A 19 -9.78 4.93 -23.13
N ARG A 20 -10.99 5.52 -23.18
CA ARG A 20 -12.00 5.19 -24.19
C ARG A 20 -11.51 5.49 -25.60
N TRP A 21 -10.88 6.65 -25.82
CA TRP A 21 -10.30 6.98 -27.12
C TRP A 21 -9.22 5.96 -27.51
N PHE A 22 -8.33 5.61 -26.58
CA PHE A 22 -7.27 4.61 -26.80
C PHE A 22 -7.82 3.24 -27.20
N LEU A 23 -8.86 2.76 -26.51
CA LEU A 23 -9.55 1.50 -26.88
C LEU A 23 -10.20 1.56 -28.27
N ARG A 24 -10.81 2.69 -28.63
CA ARG A 24 -11.44 2.88 -29.95
C ARG A 24 -10.45 2.88 -31.11
N GLN A 25 -9.17 3.15 -30.85
CA GLN A 25 -8.10 2.99 -31.84
C GLN A 25 -7.67 1.51 -32.02
N GLY A 26 -8.33 0.56 -31.34
CA GLY A 26 -8.02 -0.87 -31.41
C GLY A 26 -6.88 -1.30 -30.48
N HIS A 27 -6.45 -0.44 -29.55
CA HIS A 27 -5.43 -0.80 -28.57
C HIS A 27 -6.00 -1.64 -27.42
N ARG A 28 -5.09 -2.30 -26.67
CA ARG A 28 -5.42 -3.18 -25.55
C ARG A 28 -5.06 -2.53 -24.22
N VAL A 29 -5.89 -2.75 -23.19
CA VAL A 29 -5.71 -2.26 -21.83
C VAL A 29 -5.70 -3.46 -20.89
N VAL A 30 -4.65 -3.56 -20.07
CA VAL A 30 -4.52 -4.60 -19.06
C VAL A 30 -4.42 -3.94 -17.68
N PHE A 31 -5.40 -4.21 -16.82
CA PHE A 31 -5.39 -3.83 -15.42
C PHE A 31 -4.74 -4.92 -14.61
N VAL A 32 -3.62 -4.63 -13.96
CA VAL A 32 -2.97 -5.54 -13.00
C VAL A 32 -3.41 -5.12 -11.60
N ILE A 33 -4.11 -6.00 -10.88
CA ILE A 33 -4.70 -5.65 -9.58
C ILE A 33 -3.60 -5.49 -8.52
N GLY A 34 -3.56 -4.32 -7.88
CA GLY A 34 -2.71 -4.02 -6.73
C GLY A 34 -3.45 -4.12 -5.39
N ASN A 35 -2.77 -3.76 -4.29
CA ASN A 35 -3.34 -3.79 -2.94
C ASN A 35 -4.55 -2.84 -2.80
N HIS A 36 -4.54 -1.68 -3.45
CA HIS A 36 -5.63 -0.69 -3.36
C HIS A 36 -6.84 -0.99 -4.26
N ASP A 37 -6.68 -1.91 -5.21
CA ASP A 37 -7.65 -2.20 -6.27
C ASP A 37 -8.27 -3.59 -6.15
N LEU A 38 -8.11 -4.26 -5.00
CA LEU A 38 -8.59 -5.63 -4.81
C LEU A 38 -10.11 -5.78 -5.05
N GLU A 39 -10.90 -4.70 -5.00
CA GLU A 39 -12.30 -4.78 -5.38
C GLU A 39 -12.53 -5.07 -6.88
N LEU A 40 -11.51 -4.91 -7.74
CA LEU A 40 -11.54 -5.32 -9.14
C LEU A 40 -11.72 -6.84 -9.33
N HIS A 41 -11.52 -7.66 -8.29
CA HIS A 41 -11.89 -9.08 -8.35
C HIS A 41 -13.40 -9.29 -8.44
N PHE A 42 -14.23 -8.31 -8.06
CA PHE A 42 -15.66 -8.41 -8.24
C PHE A 42 -16.08 -8.09 -9.69
N ILE A 43 -16.83 -9.01 -10.31
CA ILE A 43 -17.30 -8.85 -11.69
C ILE A 43 -18.16 -7.60 -11.91
N ASN A 44 -18.96 -7.19 -10.92
CA ASN A 44 -19.77 -5.96 -11.03
C ASN A 44 -18.91 -4.70 -11.01
N VAL A 45 -17.76 -4.70 -10.34
CA VAL A 45 -16.81 -3.57 -10.36
C VAL A 45 -16.13 -3.48 -11.72
N GLN A 46 -15.72 -4.63 -12.30
CA GLN A 46 -15.19 -4.67 -13.67
C GLN A 46 -16.23 -4.16 -14.67
N ARG A 47 -17.49 -4.62 -14.58
CA ARG A 47 -18.60 -4.13 -15.42
C ARG A 47 -18.78 -2.62 -15.30
N ALA A 48 -18.73 -2.06 -14.10
CA ALA A 48 -18.84 -0.61 -13.92
C ALA A 48 -17.74 0.18 -14.66
N ILE A 49 -16.52 -0.36 -14.74
CA ILE A 49 -15.43 0.23 -15.55
C ILE A 49 -15.76 0.11 -17.04
N MET A 50 -16.17 -1.07 -17.49
CA MET A 50 -16.53 -1.31 -18.89
C MET A 50 -17.69 -0.41 -19.36
N ASP A 51 -18.69 -0.21 -18.51
CA ASP A 51 -19.85 0.65 -18.76
C ASP A 51 -19.42 2.11 -18.96
N VAL A 52 -18.60 2.65 -18.05
CA VAL A 52 -18.13 4.05 -18.13
C VAL A 52 -17.24 4.28 -19.35
N LEU A 53 -16.40 3.30 -19.68
CA LEU A 53 -15.58 3.34 -20.89
C LEU A 53 -16.40 3.17 -22.18
N ASN A 54 -17.68 2.81 -22.08
CA ASN A 54 -18.60 2.56 -23.19
C ASN A 54 -17.98 1.60 -24.21
N VAL A 55 -17.42 0.50 -23.70
CA VAL A 55 -16.74 -0.50 -24.50
C VAL A 55 -17.79 -1.34 -25.23
N SER A 56 -17.75 -1.36 -26.58
CA SER A 56 -18.60 -2.23 -27.37
C SER A 56 -18.27 -3.70 -27.09
N LYS A 57 -19.18 -4.63 -27.41
CA LYS A 57 -18.91 -6.07 -27.26
C LYS A 57 -17.63 -6.51 -27.99
N GLU A 58 -17.36 -5.91 -29.15
CA GLU A 58 -16.16 -6.17 -29.96
C GLU A 58 -14.87 -5.70 -29.27
N LEU A 59 -14.91 -4.57 -28.57
CA LEU A 59 -13.75 -4.03 -27.85
C LEU A 59 -13.58 -4.63 -26.45
N ALA A 60 -14.54 -5.44 -25.98
CA ALA A 60 -14.48 -6.01 -24.63
C ALA A 60 -13.26 -6.93 -24.45
N GLU A 61 -12.85 -7.65 -25.50
CA GLU A 61 -11.67 -8.52 -25.50
C GLU A 61 -10.35 -7.74 -25.37
N ASN A 62 -10.35 -6.45 -25.74
CA ASN A 62 -9.19 -5.57 -25.59
C ASN A 62 -8.97 -5.11 -24.16
N VAL A 63 -9.93 -5.34 -23.24
CA VAL A 63 -9.80 -4.99 -21.82
C VAL A 63 -9.64 -6.26 -21.01
N ARG A 64 -8.54 -6.35 -20.26
CA ARG A 64 -8.26 -7.50 -19.39
C ARG A 64 -7.98 -7.04 -17.97
N PHE A 65 -8.57 -7.71 -16.98
CA PHE A 65 -8.27 -7.51 -15.56
C PHE A 65 -7.51 -8.72 -15.05
N THR A 66 -6.24 -8.61 -14.65
CA THR A 66 -5.44 -9.73 -14.14
C THR A 66 -5.29 -9.67 -12.62
N GLU A 67 -5.23 -10.84 -12.00
CA GLU A 67 -5.36 -10.99 -10.54
C GLU A 67 -4.22 -10.38 -9.71
N TRP A 68 -2.97 -10.40 -10.19
CA TRP A 68 -1.85 -9.69 -9.55
C TRP A 68 -0.64 -9.47 -10.46
N PHE A 69 -0.56 -10.18 -11.58
CA PHE A 69 0.55 -10.09 -12.53
C PHE A 69 0.10 -10.24 -13.99
N TYR A 70 0.98 -9.88 -14.91
CA TYR A 70 0.83 -10.11 -16.34
C TYR A 70 2.19 -10.26 -17.02
N ILE A 71 2.32 -11.23 -17.93
CA ILE A 71 3.52 -11.40 -18.76
C ILE A 71 3.26 -10.77 -20.13
N SER A 72 3.91 -9.64 -20.37
CA SER A 72 3.85 -8.90 -21.62
C SER A 72 4.90 -9.46 -22.59
N ASN A 73 4.47 -9.84 -23.78
CA ASN A 73 5.31 -10.28 -24.92
C ASN A 73 6.39 -11.34 -24.59
N LYS A 74 6.19 -12.14 -23.54
CA LYS A 74 7.10 -13.20 -23.07
C LYS A 74 8.49 -12.74 -22.61
N ASP A 75 8.72 -11.44 -22.46
CA ASP A 75 9.99 -10.84 -22.04
C ASP A 75 9.84 -9.89 -20.83
N THR A 76 8.62 -9.59 -20.39
CA THR A 76 8.40 -8.64 -19.28
C THR A 76 7.32 -9.11 -18.32
N LEU A 77 7.68 -9.31 -17.05
CA LEU A 77 6.74 -9.52 -15.94
C LEU A 77 6.29 -8.15 -15.40
N VAL A 78 4.99 -7.95 -15.29
CA VAL A 78 4.39 -6.74 -14.70
C VAL A 78 3.61 -7.15 -13.46
N GLU A 79 3.99 -6.62 -12.31
CA GLU A 79 3.26 -6.76 -11.04
C GLU A 79 3.09 -5.40 -10.38
N HIS A 80 2.08 -5.29 -9.51
CA HIS A 80 2.01 -4.13 -8.63
C HIS A 80 3.17 -4.14 -7.62
N GLY A 81 3.66 -5.31 -7.18
CA GLY A 81 4.81 -5.44 -6.26
C GLY A 81 4.46 -5.47 -4.77
N ASN A 82 3.19 -5.28 -4.38
CA ASN A 82 2.76 -5.31 -2.98
C ASN A 82 2.92 -6.68 -2.31
N GLN A 83 3.06 -7.77 -3.08
CA GLN A 83 3.17 -9.12 -2.54
C GLN A 83 4.47 -9.40 -1.76
N TYR A 84 5.41 -8.46 -1.84
CA TYR A 84 6.70 -8.51 -1.15
C TYR A 84 6.77 -7.55 0.05
N ASP A 85 5.67 -6.85 0.37
CA ASP A 85 5.51 -6.00 1.54
C ASP A 85 4.52 -6.65 2.54
N PRO A 86 4.97 -7.11 3.72
CA PRO A 86 4.13 -7.74 4.74
C PRO A 86 2.90 -6.92 5.16
N TYR A 87 2.95 -5.60 5.04
CA TYR A 87 1.87 -4.71 5.45
C TYR A 87 0.82 -4.51 4.35
N CYS A 88 1.20 -4.70 3.08
CA CYS A 88 0.37 -4.38 1.91
C CYS A 88 0.04 -5.59 1.02
N MET A 89 0.66 -6.74 1.28
CA MET A 89 0.47 -7.96 0.50
C MET A 89 -0.97 -8.50 0.58
N ALA A 90 -1.51 -8.96 -0.55
CA ALA A 90 -2.83 -9.58 -0.59
C ALA A 90 -2.70 -11.07 -0.28
N GLN A 91 -3.27 -11.55 0.82
CA GLN A 91 -3.01 -12.90 1.35
C GLN A 91 -3.28 -14.04 0.37
N ASP A 92 -4.32 -13.89 -0.44
CA ASP A 92 -4.67 -14.88 -1.44
C ASP A 92 -5.28 -14.15 -2.66
N PRO A 93 -4.47 -13.66 -3.61
CA PRO A 93 -5.00 -12.99 -4.80
C PRO A 93 -5.72 -13.97 -5.75
N VAL A 94 -5.56 -15.29 -5.57
CA VAL A 94 -6.32 -16.30 -6.31
C VAL A 94 -7.78 -16.29 -5.82
N ASN A 95 -7.97 -16.25 -4.49
CA ASN A 95 -9.26 -16.21 -3.81
C ASN A 95 -9.27 -15.10 -2.74
N PRO A 96 -9.43 -13.82 -3.12
CA PRO A 96 -9.22 -12.69 -2.22
C PRO A 96 -10.42 -12.39 -1.33
N PHE A 97 -11.43 -13.27 -1.32
CA PHE A 97 -12.68 -13.04 -0.64
C PHE A 97 -12.72 -13.70 0.73
N ILE A 98 -13.49 -13.11 1.64
CA ILE A 98 -13.88 -13.66 2.94
C ILE A 98 -15.39 -13.54 3.10
N LEU A 99 -15.97 -14.43 3.89
CA LEU A 99 -17.38 -14.34 4.27
C LEU A 99 -17.49 -13.68 5.64
N SER A 100 -18.12 -12.51 5.69
CA SER A 100 -18.35 -11.72 6.91
C SER A 100 -19.85 -11.61 7.15
N PHE A 101 -20.39 -12.32 8.14
CA PHE A 101 -21.81 -12.27 8.54
C PHE A 101 -22.83 -12.36 7.36
N ASN A 102 -22.57 -13.22 6.37
CA ASN A 102 -23.34 -13.38 5.10
C ASN A 102 -23.06 -12.37 3.98
N ARG A 103 -22.02 -11.55 4.11
CA ARG A 103 -21.54 -10.69 3.04
C ARG A 103 -20.20 -11.18 2.51
N LEU A 104 -20.10 -11.30 1.19
CA LEU A 104 -18.83 -11.55 0.52
C LEU A 104 -18.05 -10.23 0.45
N GLU A 105 -16.88 -10.21 1.06
CA GLU A 105 -16.01 -9.03 1.13
C GLU A 105 -14.60 -9.40 0.68
N VAL A 106 -13.83 -8.43 0.18
CA VAL A 106 -12.41 -8.66 -0.11
C VAL A 106 -11.65 -8.58 1.21
N ARG A 107 -10.73 -9.53 1.45
CA ARG A 107 -9.75 -9.41 2.53
C ARG A 107 -8.75 -8.32 2.17
N VAL A 108 -8.83 -7.20 2.88
CA VAL A 108 -7.99 -6.03 2.64
C VAL A 108 -6.71 -6.13 3.51
N PRO A 109 -5.51 -5.81 2.99
CA PRO A 109 -4.29 -5.84 3.79
C PRO A 109 -4.27 -4.75 4.87
N PHE A 110 -3.35 -4.89 5.83
CA PHE A 110 -3.21 -3.98 6.98
C PHE A 110 -3.01 -2.52 6.56
N GLY A 111 -2.11 -2.24 5.60
CA GLY A 111 -1.83 -0.89 5.13
C GLY A 111 -3.07 -0.17 4.57
N ASN A 112 -3.99 -0.92 3.96
CA ASN A 112 -5.24 -0.37 3.47
C ASN A 112 -6.23 -0.06 4.61
N LEU A 113 -6.26 -0.88 5.67
CA LEU A 113 -7.05 -0.60 6.86
C LEU A 113 -6.50 0.65 7.59
N ALA A 114 -5.18 0.75 7.70
CA ALA A 114 -4.49 1.93 8.21
C ALA A 114 -4.83 3.18 7.38
N THR A 115 -4.80 3.08 6.06
CA THR A 115 -5.19 4.20 5.18
C THR A 115 -6.66 4.58 5.40
N ARG A 116 -7.56 3.59 5.39
CA ARG A 116 -9.01 3.77 5.47
C ARG A 116 -9.47 4.42 6.78
N TYR A 117 -8.99 3.92 7.92
CA TYR A 117 -9.49 4.34 9.23
C TYR A 117 -8.60 5.37 9.91
N LEU A 118 -7.28 5.34 9.68
CA LEU A 118 -6.33 6.18 10.40
C LEU A 118 -5.87 7.37 9.55
N ILE A 119 -5.19 7.13 8.43
CA ILE A 119 -4.59 8.21 7.62
C ILE A 119 -5.66 9.17 7.08
N ASN A 120 -6.73 8.62 6.50
CA ASN A 120 -7.86 9.43 6.00
C ASN A 120 -8.58 10.21 7.12
N GLY A 121 -8.55 9.71 8.35
CA GLY A 121 -9.18 10.37 9.50
C GLY A 121 -8.32 11.47 10.11
N MET A 122 -6.99 11.31 10.09
CA MET A 122 -6.03 12.27 10.65
C MET A 122 -5.76 13.46 9.72
N GLY A 123 -5.76 13.26 8.40
CA GLY A 123 -5.80 14.34 7.39
C GLY A 123 -4.63 15.34 7.33
N PHE A 124 -3.72 15.35 8.31
CA PHE A 124 -2.61 16.31 8.42
C PHE A 124 -1.28 15.81 7.89
N PHE A 125 -1.14 14.49 7.75
CA PHE A 125 0.14 13.87 7.43
C PHE A 125 0.08 13.27 6.03
N ASN A 126 1.08 13.62 5.21
CA ASN A 126 1.20 13.06 3.86
C ASN A 126 1.80 11.65 3.94
N PRO A 127 1.07 10.59 3.54
CA PRO A 127 1.56 9.22 3.60
C PRO A 127 2.67 8.91 2.60
N HIS A 128 2.95 9.80 1.65
CA HIS A 128 3.99 9.63 0.64
C HIS A 128 5.34 10.22 1.07
N LEU A 129 5.43 10.82 2.25
CA LEU A 129 6.62 11.56 2.68
C LEU A 129 6.92 11.32 4.15
N ASP A 130 7.93 10.47 4.40
CA ASP A 130 8.24 9.98 5.74
C ASP A 130 8.66 11.11 6.70
N SER A 131 9.34 12.16 6.22
CA SER A 131 9.74 13.29 7.07
C SER A 131 8.57 14.07 7.64
N ASN A 132 7.36 13.96 7.07
CA ASN A 132 6.17 14.59 7.64
C ASN A 132 5.73 13.94 8.96
N TYR A 133 6.15 12.69 9.22
CA TYR A 133 5.93 12.00 10.48
C TYR A 133 7.10 12.17 11.47
N LEU A 134 8.27 12.58 10.98
CA LEU A 134 9.51 12.69 11.76
C LEU A 134 9.84 14.17 12.07
N MET A 135 9.06 14.78 12.97
CA MET A 135 9.29 16.16 13.42
C MET A 135 10.06 16.18 14.75
N SER A 136 10.82 17.26 15.01
CA SER A 136 11.38 17.52 16.34
C SER A 136 10.28 17.86 17.35
N ALA A 137 10.58 17.75 18.64
CA ALA A 137 9.61 18.07 19.70
C ALA A 137 9.06 19.51 19.61
N ALA A 138 9.93 20.48 19.28
CA ALA A 138 9.51 21.88 19.13
C ALA A 138 8.60 22.08 17.91
N GLU A 139 8.89 21.38 16.81
CA GLU A 139 8.04 21.42 15.61
C GLU A 139 6.68 20.78 15.87
N TYR A 140 6.63 19.65 16.58
CA TYR A 140 5.37 19.02 17.00
C TYR A 140 4.51 19.95 17.85
N VAL A 141 5.09 20.67 18.81
CA VAL A 141 4.34 21.64 19.64
C VAL A 141 3.78 22.77 18.79
N ARG A 142 4.60 23.36 17.89
CA ARG A 142 4.12 24.42 16.98
C ARG A 142 3.03 23.90 16.05
N PHE A 143 3.20 22.71 15.51
CA PHE A 143 2.24 22.05 14.62
C PHE A 143 0.90 21.82 15.33
N PHE A 144 0.97 21.35 16.58
CA PHE A 144 -0.21 21.11 17.42
C PHE A 144 -1.05 22.38 17.62
N PHE A 145 -0.42 23.49 18.02
CA PHE A 145 -1.13 24.75 18.23
C PHE A 145 -1.55 25.45 16.94
N LYS A 146 -0.78 25.30 15.86
CA LYS A 146 -1.09 25.92 14.56
C LYS A 146 -2.26 25.23 13.86
N TYR A 147 -2.27 23.89 13.85
CA TYR A 147 -3.24 23.10 13.07
C TYR A 147 -4.14 22.22 13.94
N ILE A 148 -3.57 21.31 14.75
CA ILE A 148 -4.32 20.24 15.41
C ILE A 148 -5.41 20.80 16.33
N ILE A 149 -5.08 21.72 17.23
CA ILE A 149 -6.05 22.23 18.21
C ILE A 149 -7.23 22.96 17.55
N LYS A 150 -7.01 23.59 16.38
CA LYS A 150 -8.02 24.38 15.67
C LYS A 150 -8.91 23.51 14.80
N ALA A 151 -8.36 22.48 14.16
CA ALA A 151 -9.06 21.70 13.16
C ALA A 151 -9.45 20.29 13.63
N GLN A 152 -8.65 19.63 14.47
CA GLN A 152 -8.98 18.32 15.07
C GLN A 152 -8.46 18.19 16.51
N PRO A 153 -9.06 18.88 17.50
CA PRO A 153 -8.62 18.81 18.90
C PRO A 153 -8.73 17.39 19.50
N LEU A 154 -9.55 16.52 18.90
CA LEU A 154 -9.73 15.13 19.31
C LEU A 154 -8.86 14.14 18.53
N LEU A 155 -7.81 14.61 17.83
CA LEU A 155 -6.95 13.76 16.99
C LEU A 155 -6.44 12.51 17.73
N MET A 156 -6.09 12.63 19.02
CA MET A 156 -5.65 11.48 19.83
C MET A 156 -6.76 10.46 20.05
N MET A 157 -8.01 10.90 20.24
CA MET A 157 -9.15 9.99 20.34
C MET A 157 -9.48 9.35 19.00
N THR A 158 -9.38 10.12 17.91
CA THR A 158 -9.51 9.60 16.54
C THR A 158 -8.45 8.52 16.27
N TRP A 159 -7.18 8.79 16.59
CA TRP A 159 -6.09 7.81 16.48
C TRP A 159 -6.38 6.55 17.31
N LEU A 160 -6.73 6.69 18.59
CA LEU A 160 -6.94 5.56 19.49
C LEU A 160 -8.10 4.66 19.00
N TRP A 161 -9.21 5.26 18.60
CA TRP A 161 -10.36 4.52 18.09
C TRP A 161 -10.02 3.82 16.77
N SER A 162 -9.43 4.55 15.82
CA SER A 162 -9.04 3.99 14.53
C SER A 162 -8.02 2.87 14.66
N ALA A 163 -6.99 3.05 15.48
CA ALA A 163 -5.98 2.02 15.77
C ALA A 163 -6.63 0.77 16.38
N THR A 164 -7.53 0.94 17.34
CA THR A 164 -8.24 -0.19 17.97
C THR A 164 -9.09 -0.96 16.96
N VAL A 165 -9.83 -0.24 16.10
CA VAL A 165 -10.62 -0.84 15.00
C VAL A 165 -9.72 -1.59 14.02
N ILE A 166 -8.58 -1.00 13.63
CA ILE A 166 -7.62 -1.64 12.72
C ILE A 166 -7.07 -2.92 13.33
N LEU A 167 -6.67 -2.91 14.60
CA LEU A 167 -6.16 -4.09 15.30
C LEU A 167 -7.21 -5.21 15.31
N PHE A 168 -8.44 -4.89 15.75
CA PHE A 168 -9.52 -5.86 15.84
C PHE A 168 -9.91 -6.41 14.46
N GLN A 169 -10.07 -5.54 13.46
CA GLN A 169 -10.42 -5.96 12.10
C GLN A 169 -9.30 -6.79 11.48
N SER A 170 -8.04 -6.37 11.59
CA SER A 170 -6.89 -7.11 11.04
C SER A 170 -6.77 -8.51 11.64
N PHE A 171 -7.03 -8.63 12.95
CA PHE A 171 -7.05 -9.90 13.64
C PHE A 171 -8.26 -10.76 13.23
N SER A 172 -9.44 -10.17 13.18
CA SER A 172 -10.67 -10.87 12.78
C SER A 172 -10.60 -11.39 11.34
N ASP A 173 -10.15 -10.55 10.39
CA ASP A 173 -10.01 -10.90 8.98
C ASP A 173 -8.97 -12.00 8.74
N ARG A 174 -7.94 -12.09 9.59
CA ARG A 174 -6.97 -13.18 9.58
C ARG A 174 -7.59 -14.52 9.98
N LEU A 175 -8.45 -14.53 10.99
CA LEU A 175 -9.09 -15.76 11.47
C LEU A 175 -10.12 -16.31 10.50
N ARG A 176 -10.63 -15.48 9.58
CA ARG A 176 -11.57 -15.89 8.55
C ARG A 176 -10.83 -16.59 7.41
N PRO A 177 -11.19 -17.83 7.03
CA PRO A 177 -10.60 -18.49 5.87
C PRO A 177 -11.00 -17.78 4.58
N SER A 178 -10.18 -17.92 3.53
CA SER A 178 -10.54 -17.41 2.21
C SER A 178 -11.73 -18.17 1.65
N PHE A 179 -12.71 -17.45 1.12
CA PHE A 179 -13.85 -18.02 0.41
C PHE A 179 -13.38 -18.55 -0.94
N LYS A 180 -13.37 -19.87 -1.09
CA LYS A 180 -12.94 -20.58 -2.28
C LYS A 180 -13.78 -21.83 -2.50
N ASP A 181 -13.97 -22.20 -3.76
CA ASP A 181 -14.56 -23.49 -4.13
C ASP A 181 -13.44 -24.54 -4.20
N PRO A 182 -13.45 -25.57 -3.33
CA PRO A 182 -12.43 -26.62 -3.36
C PRO A 182 -12.41 -27.43 -4.66
N MET A 183 -13.55 -27.54 -5.35
CA MET A 183 -13.68 -28.37 -6.56
C MET A 183 -13.18 -27.64 -7.81
N ALA A 184 -13.21 -26.31 -7.81
CA ALA A 184 -12.76 -25.46 -8.92
C ALA A 184 -11.40 -24.79 -8.66
N ALA A 185 -10.64 -25.27 -7.67
CA ALA A 185 -9.37 -24.66 -7.26
C ALA A 185 -8.35 -24.65 -8.41
N GLU A 186 -8.29 -25.73 -9.18
CA GLU A 186 -7.38 -25.86 -10.33
C GLU A 186 -7.86 -25.05 -11.53
N ASP A 187 -9.15 -25.09 -11.85
CA ASP A 187 -9.76 -24.24 -12.89
C ASP A 187 -9.47 -22.75 -12.65
N ARG A 188 -9.48 -22.33 -11.38
CA ARG A 188 -9.15 -20.95 -11.00
C ARG A 188 -7.69 -20.60 -11.30
N ILE A 189 -6.75 -21.51 -11.07
CA ILE A 189 -5.33 -21.31 -11.38
C ILE A 189 -5.12 -21.26 -12.89
N GLU A 190 -5.78 -22.13 -13.65
CA GLU A 190 -5.71 -22.14 -15.11
C GLU A 190 -6.26 -20.85 -15.71
N PHE A 191 -7.41 -20.37 -15.21
CA PHE A 191 -8.00 -19.11 -15.62
C PHE A 191 -7.08 -17.90 -15.38
N ILE A 192 -6.39 -17.87 -14.23
CA ILE A 192 -5.42 -16.81 -13.93
C ILE A 192 -4.22 -16.91 -14.88
N ALA A 193 -3.73 -18.12 -15.12
CA ALA A 193 -2.60 -18.37 -16.02
C ALA A 193 -2.91 -17.85 -17.43
N GLU A 194 -4.07 -18.19 -17.98
CA GLU A 194 -4.51 -17.75 -19.31
C GLU A 194 -4.57 -16.22 -19.40
N LYS A 195 -5.20 -15.56 -18.42
CA LYS A 195 -5.30 -14.11 -18.37
C LYS A 195 -3.94 -13.42 -18.21
N ALA A 196 -3.02 -14.02 -17.47
CA ALA A 196 -1.69 -13.47 -17.25
C ALA A 196 -0.69 -13.78 -18.37
N ASN A 197 -1.07 -14.50 -19.44
CA ASN A 197 -0.16 -15.08 -20.44
C ASN A 197 0.93 -15.97 -19.81
N ALA A 198 0.55 -16.76 -18.82
CA ALA A 198 1.44 -17.60 -18.03
C ALA A 198 0.99 -19.06 -18.07
N THR A 199 1.76 -19.93 -17.42
CA THR A 199 1.37 -21.33 -17.19
C THR A 199 0.82 -21.51 -15.77
N PRO A 200 -0.04 -22.52 -15.51
CA PRO A 200 -0.50 -22.83 -14.16
C PRO A 200 0.66 -23.05 -13.17
N ARG A 201 1.79 -23.56 -13.65
CA ARG A 201 3.00 -23.75 -12.85
C ARG A 201 3.58 -22.40 -12.40
N MET A 202 3.73 -21.44 -13.31
CA MET A 202 4.21 -20.08 -12.98
C MET A 202 3.34 -19.42 -11.93
N VAL A 203 2.00 -19.54 -12.04
CA VAL A 203 1.05 -18.99 -11.06
C VAL A 203 1.32 -19.52 -9.65
N ARG A 204 1.52 -20.84 -9.50
CA ARG A 204 1.81 -21.47 -8.20
C ARG A 204 3.19 -21.10 -7.67
N GLU A 205 4.21 -21.10 -8.53
CA GLU A 205 5.58 -20.80 -8.15
C GLU A 205 5.74 -19.32 -7.73
N LEU A 206 5.16 -18.36 -8.48
CA LEU A 206 5.14 -16.95 -8.10
C LEU A 206 4.43 -16.72 -6.77
N ARG A 207 3.29 -17.39 -6.54
CA ARG A 207 2.57 -17.32 -5.27
C ARG A 207 3.44 -17.74 -4.08
N ASN A 208 4.35 -18.70 -4.28
CA ASN A 208 5.26 -19.14 -3.22
C ASN A 208 6.38 -18.14 -2.90
N LEU A 209 6.53 -17.06 -3.68
CA LEU A 209 7.46 -15.97 -3.39
C LEU A 209 6.89 -14.91 -2.45
N PHE A 210 5.58 -14.95 -2.15
CA PHE A 210 4.94 -13.94 -1.32
C PHE A 210 5.48 -13.97 0.10
N VAL A 211 5.62 -12.79 0.69
CA VAL A 211 6.04 -12.68 2.09
C VAL A 211 4.92 -13.07 3.04
N ALA A 212 5.25 -13.36 4.30
CA ALA A 212 4.23 -13.56 5.32
C ALA A 212 3.58 -12.21 5.70
N PRO A 213 2.25 -12.14 5.89
CA PRO A 213 1.59 -10.90 6.22
C PRO A 213 1.91 -10.47 7.66
N ALA A 214 2.10 -9.16 7.88
CA ALA A 214 2.40 -8.58 9.20
C ALA A 214 1.32 -8.87 10.24
N ASN A 215 0.06 -9.00 9.81
CA ASN A 215 -1.05 -9.37 10.71
C ASN A 215 -0.92 -10.79 11.29
N ALA A 216 0.09 -11.57 10.88
CA ALA A 216 0.45 -12.81 11.53
C ALA A 216 0.98 -12.67 12.94
N ASN A 217 1.49 -11.50 13.27
CA ASN A 217 1.96 -11.19 14.60
C ASN A 217 1.13 -10.02 15.17
N PRO A 218 0.11 -10.30 16.03
CA PRO A 218 -0.69 -9.24 16.64
C PRO A 218 0.13 -8.23 17.44
N LEU A 219 1.26 -8.65 18.04
CA LEU A 219 2.16 -7.75 18.77
C LEU A 219 2.83 -6.76 17.81
N LEU A 220 3.23 -7.20 16.63
CA LEU A 220 3.78 -6.31 15.60
C LEU A 220 2.75 -5.25 15.20
N ILE A 221 1.49 -5.65 14.97
CA ILE A 221 0.42 -4.69 14.65
C ILE A 221 0.18 -3.70 15.80
N LEU A 222 0.20 -4.17 17.05
CA LEU A 222 0.08 -3.34 18.24
C LEU A 222 1.21 -2.30 18.32
N GLN A 223 2.43 -2.73 18.02
CA GLN A 223 3.63 -1.89 17.97
C GLN A 223 3.52 -0.85 16.84
N GLU A 224 3.23 -1.25 15.60
CA GLU A 224 3.10 -0.32 14.47
C GLU A 224 2.01 0.74 14.71
N LEU A 225 0.92 0.36 15.38
CA LEU A 225 -0.17 1.28 15.71
C LEU A 225 0.08 2.12 16.96
N TRP A 226 1.24 2.01 17.64
CA TRP A 226 1.56 2.70 18.90
C TRP A 226 0.65 2.34 20.10
N LEU A 227 -0.17 1.31 19.96
CA LEU A 227 -1.11 0.88 21.01
C LEU A 227 -0.39 0.25 22.20
N ASP A 228 0.76 -0.38 21.96
CA ASP A 228 1.64 -0.96 22.98
C ASP A 228 2.16 0.11 23.95
N ARG A 229 2.63 1.23 23.40
CA ARG A 229 3.17 2.37 24.12
C ARG A 229 2.08 3.14 24.85
N ALA A 230 0.93 3.32 24.22
CA ALA A 230 -0.22 3.93 24.90
C ALA A 230 -0.72 3.06 26.06
N PHE A 231 -0.82 1.73 25.86
CA PHE A 231 -1.17 0.81 26.93
C PHE A 231 -0.17 0.87 28.09
N LEU A 232 1.13 0.90 27.79
CA LEU A 232 2.19 1.02 28.79
C LEU A 232 2.08 2.34 29.59
N VAL A 233 1.86 3.47 28.93
CA VAL A 233 1.67 4.77 29.60
C VAL A 233 0.45 4.76 30.51
N VAL A 234 -0.69 4.24 30.02
CA VAL A 234 -1.93 4.16 30.81
C VAL A 234 -1.76 3.22 32.01
N LEU A 235 -1.12 2.07 31.82
CA LEU A 235 -0.88 1.09 32.88
C LEU A 235 0.01 1.68 33.99
N VAL A 236 1.14 2.29 33.62
CA VAL A 236 2.06 2.90 34.58
C VAL A 236 1.40 4.06 35.30
N PHE A 237 0.67 4.91 34.57
CA PHE A 237 -0.10 5.98 35.18
C PHE A 237 -1.12 5.44 36.19
N ALA A 238 -1.91 4.42 35.83
CA ALA A 238 -2.91 3.82 36.70
C ALA A 238 -2.30 3.19 37.97
N VAL A 239 -1.20 2.45 37.82
CA VAL A 239 -0.49 1.84 38.97
C VAL A 239 0.06 2.90 39.91
N ILE A 240 0.75 3.92 39.38
CA ILE A 240 1.28 5.02 40.20
C ILE A 240 0.13 5.77 40.86
N PHE A 241 -0.93 6.08 40.12
CA PHE A 241 -2.10 6.78 40.63
C PHE A 241 -2.74 6.04 41.81
N GLU A 242 -2.96 4.73 41.67
CA GLU A 242 -3.53 3.88 42.73
C GLU A 242 -2.62 3.82 43.96
N VAL A 243 -1.31 3.65 43.76
CA VAL A 243 -0.33 3.66 44.86
C VAL A 243 -0.37 4.99 45.61
N PHE A 244 -0.49 6.12 44.92
CA PHE A 244 -0.54 7.44 45.57
C PHE A 244 -1.89 7.75 46.22
N ILE A 245 -3.00 7.18 45.73
CA ILE A 245 -4.27 7.18 46.46
C ILE A 245 -4.09 6.49 47.82
N PHE A 246 -3.46 5.31 47.81
CA PHE A 246 -3.19 4.56 49.04
C PHE A 246 -2.24 5.31 49.98
N ILE A 247 -1.11 5.82 49.48
CA ILE A 247 -0.14 6.59 50.29
C ILE A 247 -0.81 7.82 50.90
N LYS A 248 -1.62 8.56 50.13
CA LYS A 248 -2.36 9.71 50.66
C LYS A 248 -3.34 9.30 51.75
N ALA A 249 -4.04 8.18 51.58
CA ALA A 249 -5.00 7.70 52.57
C ALA A 249 -4.34 7.26 53.89
N VAL A 250 -3.11 6.74 53.85
CA VAL A 250 -2.40 6.23 55.03
C VAL A 250 -1.48 7.27 55.68
N TYR A 251 -0.80 8.08 54.89
CA TYR A 251 0.31 8.95 55.34
C TYR A 251 0.05 10.45 55.12
N ASP A 252 -1.11 10.85 54.58
CA ASP A 252 -1.48 12.24 54.26
C ASP A 252 -0.44 13.02 53.43
N VAL A 253 0.32 12.30 52.60
CA VAL A 253 1.29 12.90 51.68
C VAL A 253 0.54 13.60 50.55
N SER A 254 1.06 14.77 50.14
CA SER A 254 0.51 15.52 49.00
C SER A 254 0.40 14.64 47.75
N PHE A 255 -0.77 14.66 47.12
CA PHE A 255 -1.04 13.86 45.93
C PHE A 255 -0.05 14.16 44.79
N PHE A 256 0.43 15.41 44.68
CA PHE A 256 1.33 15.87 43.62
C PHE A 256 2.69 15.14 43.56
N TRP A 257 3.10 14.44 44.61
CA TRP A 257 4.33 13.67 44.61
C TRP A 257 4.31 12.50 43.60
N PHE A 258 3.13 12.09 43.10
CA PHE A 258 2.99 11.05 42.08
C PHE A 258 3.66 11.40 40.74
N PHE A 259 3.88 12.69 40.47
CA PHE A 259 4.58 13.12 39.25
C PHE A 259 6.06 12.69 39.24
N ILE A 260 6.71 12.52 40.40
CA ILE A 260 8.11 12.10 40.46
C ILE A 260 8.33 10.73 39.83
N PRO A 261 7.68 9.64 40.29
CA PRO A 261 7.84 8.34 39.66
C PRO A 261 7.36 8.33 38.20
N LEU A 262 6.36 9.16 37.85
CA LEU A 262 5.93 9.30 36.46
C LEU A 262 7.03 9.90 35.56
N PHE A 263 7.75 10.93 36.02
CA PHE A 263 8.89 11.49 35.28
C PHE A 263 10.11 10.56 35.29
N LEU A 264 10.34 9.80 36.37
CA LEU A 264 11.40 8.78 36.42
C LEU A 264 11.16 7.63 35.43
N PHE A 265 9.90 7.40 35.04
CA PHE A 265 9.56 6.43 34.00
C PHE A 265 9.91 6.92 32.58
N LEU A 266 10.02 8.23 32.35
CA LEU A 266 10.21 8.81 31.02
C LEU A 266 11.48 8.30 30.29
N PRO A 267 12.66 8.19 30.92
CA PRO A 267 13.84 7.63 30.26
C PRO A 267 13.63 6.18 29.80
N PHE A 268 12.95 5.36 30.60
CA PHE A 268 12.62 3.98 30.23
C PHE A 268 11.64 3.95 29.06
N PHE A 269 10.59 4.78 29.10
CA PHE A 269 9.62 4.87 28.00
C PHE A 269 10.28 5.30 26.68
N ILE A 270 11.18 6.28 26.72
CA ILE A 270 11.94 6.74 25.55
C ILE A 270 12.84 5.63 25.03
N PHE A 271 13.56 4.94 25.92
CA PHE A 271 14.44 3.83 25.55
C PHE A 271 13.64 2.71 24.87
N TYR A 272 12.53 2.28 25.48
CA TYR A 272 11.64 1.28 24.89
C TYR A 272 11.10 1.73 23.53
N SER A 273 10.56 2.94 23.45
CA SER A 273 9.97 3.45 22.20
C SER A 273 10.98 3.56 21.07
N LYS A 274 12.25 3.87 21.38
CA LYS A 274 13.34 3.90 20.38
C LYS A 274 13.88 2.51 20.02
N SER A 275 13.71 1.53 20.91
CA SER A 275 14.14 0.14 20.66
C SER A 275 13.24 -0.59 19.66
N ILE A 276 11.99 -0.12 19.49
CA ILE A 276 11.07 -0.64 18.49
C ILE A 276 11.38 0.01 17.15
N VAL A 277 11.95 -0.77 16.24
CA VAL A 277 12.20 -0.36 14.85
C VAL A 277 11.05 -0.84 13.98
N SER A 278 10.39 0.09 13.27
CA SER A 278 9.38 -0.26 12.28
C SER A 278 10.03 -0.78 11.02
N SER A 279 9.59 -1.95 10.54
CA SER A 279 10.11 -2.55 9.31
C SER A 279 9.44 -2.02 8.04
N VAL A 280 8.45 -1.11 8.16
CA VAL A 280 7.70 -0.55 7.02
C VAL A 280 8.61 0.07 5.96
N ILE A 281 9.78 0.59 6.36
CA ILE A 281 10.74 1.25 5.47
C ILE A 281 11.58 0.24 4.67
N GLU A 282 11.89 -0.93 5.24
CA GLU A 282 12.77 -1.93 4.61
C GLU A 282 12.20 -2.49 3.32
N PHE A 283 10.87 -2.54 3.20
CA PHE A 283 10.16 -3.11 2.04
C PHE A 283 10.05 -2.16 0.83
N LYS A 284 10.68 -0.97 0.89
CA LYS A 284 10.76 -0.04 -0.25
C LYS A 284 11.89 -0.38 -1.23
N GLU A 285 12.82 -1.26 -0.85
CA GLU A 285 13.95 -1.68 -1.69
C GLU A 285 13.67 -3.01 -2.41
N PRO A 286 14.08 -3.16 -3.67
CA PRO A 286 13.93 -4.42 -4.40
C PRO A 286 14.87 -5.50 -3.83
N VAL A 287 14.33 -6.70 -3.63
CA VAL A 287 15.10 -7.84 -3.15
C VAL A 287 15.61 -8.66 -4.34
N GLU A 288 16.92 -8.64 -4.58
CA GLU A 288 17.58 -9.35 -5.70
C GLU A 288 17.15 -10.82 -5.80
N LYS A 289 17.09 -11.54 -4.67
CA LYS A 289 16.66 -12.95 -4.63
C LYS A 289 15.26 -13.14 -5.24
N ILE A 290 14.32 -12.25 -4.93
CA ILE A 290 12.93 -12.33 -5.40
C ILE A 290 12.86 -12.01 -6.89
N LEU A 291 13.61 -11.00 -7.35
CA LEU A 291 13.69 -10.65 -8.77
C LEU A 291 14.27 -11.80 -9.59
N ASN A 292 15.38 -12.40 -9.14
CA ASN A 292 16.01 -13.53 -9.81
C ASN A 292 15.09 -14.76 -9.86
N LEU A 293 14.41 -15.10 -8.76
CA LEU A 293 13.45 -16.21 -8.74
C LEU A 293 12.26 -15.94 -9.67
N SER A 294 11.70 -14.74 -9.64
CA SER A 294 10.59 -14.33 -10.51
C SER A 294 10.98 -14.41 -11.99
N SER A 295 12.18 -13.95 -12.32
CA SER A 295 12.78 -14.04 -13.66
C SER A 295 12.95 -15.49 -14.11
N MET A 296 13.48 -16.38 -13.27
CA MET A 296 13.62 -17.80 -13.58
C MET A 296 12.27 -18.52 -13.76
N ILE A 297 11.29 -18.23 -12.90
CA ILE A 297 9.94 -18.83 -12.98
C ILE A 297 9.24 -18.42 -14.27
N THR A 298 9.24 -17.12 -14.56
CA THR A 298 8.51 -16.55 -15.71
C THR A 298 9.30 -16.59 -17.01
N ARG A 299 10.61 -16.87 -16.93
CA ARG A 299 11.56 -16.90 -18.05
C ARG A 299 11.68 -15.56 -18.76
N VAL A 300 11.63 -14.47 -18.00
CA VAL A 300 11.77 -13.10 -18.50
C VAL A 300 13.04 -12.47 -17.94
N ASN A 301 13.59 -11.50 -18.65
CA ASN A 301 14.74 -10.71 -18.21
C ASN A 301 14.34 -9.31 -17.69
N ARG A 302 13.08 -8.89 -17.86
CA ARG A 302 12.56 -7.61 -17.37
C ARG A 302 11.43 -7.79 -16.37
N ILE A 303 11.50 -7.08 -15.26
CA ILE A 303 10.46 -7.06 -14.24
C ILE A 303 10.08 -5.61 -13.92
N ILE A 304 8.79 -5.33 -14.00
CA ILE A 304 8.19 -4.06 -13.59
C ILE A 304 7.43 -4.30 -12.29
N TYR A 305 7.90 -3.66 -11.22
CA TYR A 305 7.18 -3.57 -9.95
C TYR A 305 6.72 -2.13 -9.71
N GLY A 306 5.54 -1.97 -9.11
CA GLY A 306 5.04 -0.69 -8.61
C GLY A 306 5.21 -0.59 -7.10
N HIS A 307 4.13 -0.22 -6.41
CA HIS A 307 3.94 -0.24 -4.95
C HIS A 307 4.78 0.76 -4.14
N THR A 308 6.10 0.82 -4.33
CA THR A 308 7.00 1.61 -3.47
C THR A 308 6.91 3.12 -3.71
N HIS A 309 6.27 3.54 -4.81
CA HIS A 309 6.15 4.93 -5.27
C HIS A 309 7.49 5.58 -5.64
N VAL A 310 8.57 4.81 -5.66
CA VAL A 310 9.91 5.28 -6.01
C VAL A 310 10.20 4.88 -7.45
N ALA A 311 10.19 5.86 -8.37
CA ALA A 311 10.56 5.62 -9.76
C ALA A 311 12.02 5.12 -9.86
N ARG A 312 12.27 4.04 -10.60
CA ARG A 312 13.59 3.38 -10.76
C ARG A 312 13.72 2.73 -12.12
N HIS A 313 14.94 2.66 -12.64
CA HIS A 313 15.30 1.85 -13.81
C HIS A 313 16.75 1.39 -13.64
N GLU A 314 16.91 0.14 -13.21
CA GLU A 314 18.19 -0.40 -12.76
C GLU A 314 18.36 -1.85 -13.22
N ILE A 315 19.61 -2.30 -13.33
CA ILE A 315 19.94 -3.70 -13.57
C ILE A 315 20.37 -4.31 -12.25
N ILE A 316 19.61 -5.29 -11.74
CA ILE A 316 19.90 -6.03 -10.51
C ILE A 316 20.25 -7.46 -10.90
N GLY A 317 21.52 -7.83 -10.73
CA GLY A 317 22.03 -9.12 -11.20
C GLY A 317 21.87 -9.25 -12.72
N ALA A 318 21.01 -10.17 -13.15
CA ALA A 318 20.68 -10.39 -14.57
C ALA A 318 19.30 -9.85 -14.98
N VAL A 319 18.61 -9.14 -14.09
CA VAL A 319 17.23 -8.66 -14.28
C VAL A 319 17.21 -7.15 -14.47
N GLU A 320 16.56 -6.70 -15.53
CA GLU A 320 16.19 -5.29 -15.70
C GLU A 320 14.94 -4.99 -14.85
N HIS A 321 15.13 -4.26 -13.76
CA HIS A 321 14.09 -3.87 -12.83
C HIS A 321 13.65 -2.42 -13.09
N LEU A 322 12.34 -2.21 -13.24
CA LEU A 322 11.76 -0.88 -13.36
C LEU A 322 10.64 -0.66 -12.36
N ASN A 323 10.51 0.58 -11.91
CA ASN A 323 9.37 1.06 -11.14
C ASN A 323 8.87 2.39 -11.70
N SER A 324 7.57 2.48 -11.96
CA SER A 324 6.95 3.67 -12.54
C SER A 324 6.75 4.80 -11.54
N GLY A 325 6.98 4.60 -10.24
CA GLY A 325 6.81 5.63 -9.22
C GLY A 325 5.36 5.85 -8.84
N THR A 326 4.92 7.11 -8.80
CA THR A 326 3.57 7.47 -8.34
C THR A 326 2.91 8.52 -9.22
N TRP A 327 1.60 8.41 -9.39
CA TRP A 327 0.74 9.44 -9.98
C TRP A 327 -0.14 10.12 -8.93
N SER A 328 -0.06 9.68 -7.68
CA SER A 328 -0.75 10.31 -6.56
C SER A 328 -0.13 11.69 -6.32
N PRO A 329 -0.93 12.75 -6.10
CA PRO A 329 -0.41 14.02 -5.67
C PRO A 329 0.28 13.87 -4.31
N ALA A 330 1.55 14.25 -4.23
CA ALA A 330 2.33 14.25 -3.00
C ALA A 330 3.00 15.61 -2.81
N PHE A 331 2.83 16.19 -1.63
CA PHE A 331 3.34 17.52 -1.28
C PHE A 331 4.27 17.47 -0.07
N LYS A 332 5.25 18.37 -0.02
CA LYS A 332 6.15 18.51 1.14
C LYS A 332 5.40 19.05 2.35
N ASP A 333 4.58 20.06 2.13
CA ASP A 333 3.89 20.84 3.14
C ASP A 333 2.42 20.45 3.29
N VAL A 334 1.86 20.75 4.46
CA VAL A 334 0.44 20.47 4.79
C VAL A 334 -0.50 21.40 4.01
N GLU A 335 -0.03 22.57 3.60
CA GLU A 335 -0.76 23.50 2.75
C GLU A 335 -0.78 23.11 1.26
N CYS A 336 -0.14 21.99 0.89
CA CYS A 336 -0.09 21.46 -0.47
C CYS A 336 0.44 22.46 -1.52
N LYS A 337 1.49 23.20 -1.19
CA LYS A 337 2.12 24.20 -2.08
C LYS A 337 3.34 23.66 -2.81
N GLU A 338 4.09 22.75 -2.19
CA GLU A 338 5.33 22.20 -2.71
C GLU A 338 5.13 20.77 -3.21
N LEU A 339 4.83 20.63 -4.52
CA LEU A 339 4.59 19.34 -5.15
C LEU A 339 5.91 18.56 -5.34
N ILE A 340 5.93 17.29 -4.89
CA ILE A 340 7.08 16.38 -5.02
C ILE A 340 6.79 15.24 -5.99
N ALA A 341 5.52 14.86 -6.18
CA ALA A 341 5.16 13.75 -7.05
C ALA A 341 5.55 14.02 -8.52
N LEU A 342 6.37 13.12 -9.08
CA LEU A 342 6.72 13.10 -10.49
C LEU A 342 5.78 12.15 -11.23
N LYS A 343 5.11 12.63 -12.28
CA LYS A 343 4.21 11.81 -13.11
C LYS A 343 5.00 10.92 -14.06
N THR A 344 5.59 9.85 -13.53
CA THR A 344 6.47 8.94 -14.27
C THR A 344 5.76 7.71 -14.81
N PHE A 345 6.19 7.20 -15.95
CA PHE A 345 5.64 5.99 -16.55
C PHE A 345 6.74 5.23 -17.30
N ILE A 346 6.52 3.94 -17.50
CA ILE A 346 7.46 3.08 -18.24
C ILE A 346 6.95 2.97 -19.68
N TRP A 347 7.84 3.25 -20.62
CA TRP A 347 7.61 3.09 -22.04
C TRP A 347 8.46 1.94 -22.57
N ILE A 348 7.81 0.93 -23.15
CA ILE A 348 8.50 -0.20 -23.78
C ILE A 348 8.22 -0.15 -25.28
N GLU A 349 9.27 -0.11 -26.08
CA GLU A 349 9.20 -0.05 -27.55
C GLU A 349 10.22 -1.00 -28.18
N PRO A 350 10.08 -1.38 -29.46
CA PRO A 350 11.09 -2.16 -30.16
C PRO A 350 12.47 -1.50 -30.07
N SER A 351 13.52 -2.28 -29.81
CA SER A 351 14.88 -1.76 -29.72
C SER A 351 15.35 -1.28 -31.09
N ALA A 352 16.11 -0.18 -31.11
CA ALA A 352 16.72 0.36 -32.32
C ALA A 352 17.87 -0.53 -32.83
N GLU A 353 18.52 -1.28 -31.95
CA GLU A 353 19.63 -2.18 -32.28
C GLU A 353 19.14 -3.54 -32.77
N ASP A 354 18.07 -4.06 -32.16
CA ASP A 354 17.46 -5.34 -32.49
C ASP A 354 15.94 -5.26 -32.34
N ILE A 355 15.23 -5.19 -33.47
CA ILE A 355 13.76 -5.07 -33.52
C ILE A 355 13.06 -6.29 -32.89
N SER A 356 13.75 -7.44 -32.76
CA SER A 356 13.21 -8.62 -32.07
C SER A 356 13.16 -8.45 -30.55
N GLN A 357 13.92 -7.49 -30.01
CA GLN A 357 13.94 -7.13 -28.60
C GLN A 357 13.18 -5.83 -28.34
N ARG A 358 12.80 -5.63 -27.07
CA ARG A 358 12.17 -4.38 -26.63
C ARG A 358 13.08 -3.66 -25.67
N ALA A 359 13.24 -2.36 -25.84
CA ALA A 359 13.91 -1.47 -24.90
C ALA A 359 12.86 -0.86 -23.96
N ALA A 360 13.19 -0.76 -22.68
CA ALA A 360 12.38 -0.05 -21.70
C ALA A 360 13.00 1.31 -21.39
N LEU A 361 12.16 2.32 -21.19
CA LEU A 361 12.55 3.67 -20.82
C LEU A 361 11.64 4.16 -19.70
N LEU A 362 12.23 4.63 -18.61
CA LEU A 362 11.49 5.40 -17.62
C LEU A 362 11.35 6.85 -18.12
N LYS A 363 10.11 7.32 -18.24
CA LYS A 363 9.77 8.66 -18.73
C LYS A 363 9.02 9.45 -17.67
N VAL A 364 9.18 10.77 -17.67
CA VAL A 364 8.40 11.72 -16.86
C VAL A 364 7.50 12.55 -17.76
N PHE A 365 6.24 12.73 -17.35
CA PHE A 365 5.28 13.59 -18.02
C PHE A 365 5.23 14.95 -17.35
N GLU A 366 5.76 15.97 -18.02
CA GLU A 366 5.81 17.34 -17.53
C GLU A 366 5.32 18.31 -18.61
N LYS A 367 4.43 19.24 -18.26
CA LYS A 367 3.94 20.31 -19.16
C LYS A 367 3.46 19.80 -20.54
N GLY A 368 2.74 18.67 -20.54
CA GLY A 368 2.16 18.09 -21.76
C GLY A 368 3.13 17.28 -22.62
N ARG A 369 4.36 17.02 -22.16
CA ARG A 369 5.38 16.28 -22.92
C ARG A 369 5.99 15.16 -22.08
N ALA A 370 6.27 14.03 -22.72
CA ALA A 370 7.07 12.96 -22.14
C ALA A 370 8.56 13.25 -22.35
N ARG A 371 9.37 13.12 -21.30
CA ARG A 371 10.83 13.28 -21.32
C ARG A 371 11.48 12.06 -20.66
N ALA A 372 12.73 11.78 -20.99
CA ALA A 372 13.49 10.76 -20.26
C ALA A 372 13.61 11.14 -18.78
N PHE A 373 13.45 10.16 -17.90
CA PHE A 373 13.70 10.34 -16.48
C PHE A 373 15.21 10.40 -16.23
N LEU A 374 15.69 11.46 -15.58
CA LEU A 374 17.08 11.59 -15.17
C LEU A 374 17.14 11.37 -13.65
N GLU A 375 17.81 10.31 -13.20
CA GLU A 375 17.90 9.94 -11.77
C GLU A 375 18.44 11.07 -10.88
N GLY A 376 19.21 12.00 -11.43
CA GLY A 376 19.74 13.18 -10.73
C GLY A 376 18.71 14.24 -10.34
N ALA A 377 17.46 14.17 -10.80
CA ALA A 377 16.43 15.16 -10.49
C ALA A 377 15.88 15.07 -9.05
N ARG A 378 16.30 14.08 -8.24
CA ARG A 378 15.93 13.97 -6.82
C ARG A 378 16.87 14.68 -5.85
N ASN A 379 18.09 15.05 -6.29
CA ASN A 379 19.15 15.56 -5.39
C ASN A 379 19.44 17.06 -5.57
N ALA A 380 18.59 17.79 -6.29
CA ALA A 380 18.67 19.24 -6.38
C ALA A 380 17.42 19.84 -5.72
N GLU A 381 17.40 19.84 -4.38
CA GLU A 381 16.85 20.89 -3.50
C GLU A 381 16.92 20.52 -2.00
#